data_AF-A0A3P8NYP3-F1
#
_entry.id   AF-A0A3P8NYP3-F1
#
_cell.length_a   1.000
_cell.length_b   1.000
_cell.length_c   1.000
_cell.angle_alpha   90.00
_cell.angle_beta   90.00
_cell.angle_gamma   90.00
#
_symmetry.space_group_name_H-M   'P 1'
#
loop_
_entity.id
_entity.type
_entity.pdbx_description
1 polymer ?
#
loop_
_entity_poly.entity_id
_entity_poly.type
_entity_poly.pdbx_seq_one_letter_code
_entity_poly.pdbx_strand_id
1 'polypeptide(L)'
;MDSADSDPVQRALLTQEAPGRTMPSPEPFTGELEKCSGFLAQVSLFFPQENRTYASDGARIAFFVQLLRDRALQWAQALLKTLLNVSYLDFLTEFKGVFERDGGWGEGCHM
;
A
#
# COMPACT_ATOMS: atom_id res chain seq x y z
N MET A 1 31.13 26.67 -38.42
CA MET A 1 30.16 27.76 -38.21
C MET A 1 29.15 27.66 -39.34
N ASP A 2 27.85 27.49 -39.12
CA ASP A 2 27.03 28.14 -38.10
C ASP A 2 25.69 27.39 -37.91
N SER A 3 25.17 27.40 -36.69
CA SER A 3 23.76 27.30 -36.24
C SER A 3 22.90 26.12 -36.74
N ALA A 4 22.56 25.11 -35.92
CA ALA A 4 21.73 25.15 -34.70
C ALA A 4 20.32 25.74 -34.91
N ASP A 5 19.49 25.02 -35.68
CA ASP A 5 18.04 25.10 -35.55
C ASP A 5 17.54 23.74 -35.04
N SER A 6 17.80 23.49 -33.76
CA SER A 6 17.11 22.41 -33.04
C SER A 6 15.89 23.05 -32.42
N ASP A 7 14.79 22.98 -33.16
CA ASP A 7 13.48 23.51 -32.82
C ASP A 7 13.12 23.14 -31.36
N PRO A 8 12.86 24.10 -30.47
CA PRO A 8 12.56 23.82 -29.06
C PRO A 8 11.28 23.01 -28.88
N VAL A 9 10.43 22.95 -29.93
CA VAL A 9 9.21 22.13 -29.96
C VAL A 9 9.53 20.63 -30.02
N GLN A 10 10.61 20.22 -30.70
CA GLN A 10 11.00 18.80 -30.78
C GLN A 10 11.57 18.26 -29.48
N ARG A 11 12.14 19.10 -28.61
CA ARG A 11 12.59 18.67 -27.27
C ARG A 11 11.44 18.44 -26.31
N ALA A 12 10.31 19.11 -26.49
CA ALA A 12 9.15 18.94 -25.61
C ALA A 12 8.39 17.62 -25.84
N LEU A 13 8.58 16.96 -26.99
CA LEU A 13 7.83 15.74 -27.34
C LEU A 13 8.55 14.44 -27.00
N LEU A 14 9.82 14.47 -26.60
CA LEU A 14 10.61 13.27 -26.28
C LEU A 14 10.55 12.83 -24.81
N THR A 15 9.78 13.50 -23.95
CA THR A 15 9.42 12.96 -22.62
C THR A 15 8.09 12.19 -22.68
N GLN A 16 7.84 11.50 -23.80
CA GLN A 16 7.02 10.30 -23.75
C GLN A 16 7.84 9.22 -23.02
N GLU A 17 7.86 9.32 -21.70
CA GLU A 17 8.07 8.16 -20.85
C GLU A 17 7.13 7.09 -21.41
N ALA A 18 7.69 6.02 -21.99
CA ALA A 18 6.91 4.82 -22.28
C ALA A 18 6.07 4.53 -21.02
N PRO A 19 4.83 4.02 -21.12
CA PRO A 19 4.21 3.40 -19.96
C PRO A 19 5.03 2.15 -19.65
N GLY A 20 6.20 2.35 -19.03
CA GLY A 20 6.79 1.36 -18.17
C GLY A 20 5.65 0.92 -17.28
N ARG A 21 5.43 -0.38 -17.19
CA ARG A 21 4.43 -1.00 -16.31
C ARG A 21 4.69 -0.53 -14.88
N THR A 22 4.25 0.68 -14.56
CA THR A 22 4.12 1.16 -13.21
C THR A 22 2.92 0.39 -12.71
N MET A 23 3.16 -0.51 -11.76
CA MET A 23 2.03 -1.13 -11.10
C MET A 23 1.18 0.00 -10.52
N PRO A 24 -0.15 -0.04 -10.71
CA PRO A 24 -1.02 0.98 -10.15
C PRO A 24 -0.75 1.05 -8.64
N SER A 25 -0.60 2.26 -8.12
CA SER A 25 -0.51 2.48 -6.68
C SER A 25 -1.68 1.78 -6.01
N PRO A 26 -1.50 1.07 -4.88
CA PRO A 26 -2.60 0.45 -4.18
C PRO A 26 -3.67 1.49 -3.85
N GLU A 27 -4.93 1.09 -3.91
CA GLU A 27 -6.03 1.99 -3.59
C GLU A 27 -6.05 2.32 -2.08
N PRO A 28 -6.41 3.55 -1.69
CA PRO A 28 -6.55 3.89 -0.28
C PRO A 28 -7.63 3.04 0.42
N PHE A 29 -7.35 2.56 1.62
CA PHE A 29 -8.23 1.72 2.42
C PHE A 29 -8.87 2.50 3.57
N THR A 30 -10.20 2.58 3.59
CA THR A 30 -11.01 3.33 4.58
C THR A 30 -11.43 2.51 5.79
N GLY A 31 -11.25 1.18 5.77
CA GLY A 31 -11.68 0.26 6.83
C GLY A 31 -12.86 -0.65 6.49
N GLU A 32 -13.22 -0.76 5.21
CA GLU A 32 -14.31 -1.62 4.72
C GLU A 32 -13.89 -3.10 4.70
N LEU A 33 -14.53 -3.95 5.53
CA LEU A 33 -14.17 -5.37 5.68
C LEU A 33 -14.17 -6.14 4.34
N GLU A 34 -15.12 -5.83 3.46
CA GLU A 34 -15.29 -6.49 2.17
C GLU A 34 -14.14 -6.19 1.20
N LYS A 35 -13.44 -5.06 1.38
CA LYS A 35 -12.31 -4.63 0.53
C LYS A 35 -10.95 -5.02 1.11
N CYS A 36 -10.90 -5.52 2.35
CA CYS A 36 -9.64 -5.80 3.05
C CYS A 36 -8.77 -6.83 2.32
N SER A 37 -9.35 -7.93 1.85
CA SER A 37 -8.63 -8.98 1.14
C SER A 37 -7.98 -8.46 -0.16
N GLY A 38 -8.73 -7.67 -0.95
CA GLY A 38 -8.24 -7.03 -2.17
C GLY A 38 -7.13 -6.02 -1.90
N PHE A 39 -7.28 -5.21 -0.85
CA PHE A 39 -6.26 -4.26 -0.41
C PHE A 39 -4.96 -4.96 0.01
N LEU A 40 -5.04 -6.00 0.86
CA LEU A 40 -3.87 -6.78 1.28
C LEU A 40 -3.15 -7.44 0.10
N ALA A 41 -3.91 -7.94 -0.88
CA ALA A 41 -3.33 -8.50 -2.10
C ALA A 41 -2.52 -7.45 -2.86
N GLN A 42 -3.06 -6.24 -3.07
CA GLN A 42 -2.35 -5.15 -3.75
C GLN A 42 -1.07 -4.74 -3.02
N VAL A 43 -1.14 -4.62 -1.69
CA VAL A 43 0.01 -4.27 -0.85
C VAL A 43 1.11 -5.34 -0.93
N SER A 44 0.73 -6.63 -0.93
CA SER A 44 1.70 -7.74 -1.00
C SER A 44 2.51 -7.76 -2.30
N LEU A 45 1.94 -7.26 -3.40
CA LEU A 45 2.61 -7.19 -4.70
C LEU A 45 3.65 -6.07 -4.77
N PHE A 46 3.53 -5.04 -3.92
CA PHE A 46 4.38 -3.85 -3.96
C PHE A 46 5.78 -4.08 -3.35
N PHE A 47 5.87 -4.84 -2.26
CA PHE A 47 7.13 -5.03 -1.52
C PHE A 47 8.22 -5.82 -2.25
N PRO A 48 7.92 -6.90 -3.01
CA PRO A 48 8.94 -7.67 -3.72
C PRO A 48 9.73 -6.87 -4.75
N GLN A 49 9.14 -5.82 -5.33
CA GLN A 49 9.82 -4.98 -6.33
C GLN A 49 10.77 -3.96 -5.70
N GLU A 50 10.55 -3.60 -4.44
CA GLU A 50 11.24 -2.53 -3.72
C GLU A 50 12.03 -3.05 -2.50
N ASN A 51 12.66 -4.22 -2.67
CA ASN A 51 13.30 -4.98 -1.57
C ASN A 51 14.43 -4.20 -0.85
N ARG A 52 15.02 -3.17 -1.48
CA ARG A 52 16.02 -2.28 -0.84
C ARG A 52 15.38 -1.10 -0.10
N THR A 53 14.26 -0.58 -0.59
CA THR A 53 13.58 0.62 -0.06
C THR A 53 12.76 0.29 1.19
N TYR A 54 12.19 -0.92 1.25
CA TYR A 54 11.40 -1.41 2.40
C TYR A 54 12.13 -2.49 3.20
N ALA A 55 13.42 -2.26 3.47
CA ALA A 55 14.27 -3.20 4.20
C ALA A 55 14.00 -3.23 5.72
N SER A 56 13.32 -2.21 6.27
CA SER A 56 12.95 -2.14 7.69
C SER A 56 11.44 -2.25 7.88
N ASP A 57 11.04 -2.79 9.04
CA ASP A 57 9.63 -2.83 9.44
C ASP A 57 9.01 -1.44 9.48
N GLY A 58 9.73 -0.44 10.00
CA GLY A 58 9.27 0.95 10.03
C GLY A 58 8.94 1.51 8.64
N ALA A 59 9.76 1.22 7.62
CA ALA A 59 9.49 1.64 6.25
C ALA A 59 8.25 0.94 5.66
N ARG A 60 8.08 -0.36 5.93
CA ARG A 60 6.90 -1.13 5.49
C ARG A 60 5.62 -0.64 6.15
N ILE A 61 5.67 -0.39 7.46
CA ILE A 61 4.55 0.14 8.23
C ILE A 61 4.19 1.55 7.74
N ALA A 62 5.19 2.43 7.52
CA ALA A 62 4.94 3.76 6.98
C ALA A 62 4.26 3.71 5.60
N PHE A 63 4.73 2.83 4.71
CA PHE A 63 4.09 2.58 3.41
C PHE A 63 2.65 2.06 3.56
N PHE A 64 2.40 1.17 4.51
CA PHE A 64 1.06 0.66 4.75
C PHE A 64 0.14 1.76 5.25
N VAL A 65 0.60 2.55 6.23
CA VAL A 65 -0.17 3.64 6.86
C VAL A 65 -0.51 4.75 5.86
N GLN A 66 0.38 5.10 4.92
CA GLN A 66 0.06 6.11 3.90
C GLN A 66 -1.09 5.68 2.96
N LEU A 67 -1.43 4.39 2.91
CA LEU A 67 -2.57 3.87 2.16
C LEU A 67 -3.85 3.86 2.99
N LEU A 68 -3.80 4.10 4.30
CA LEU A 68 -4.98 4.07 5.16
C LEU A 68 -5.71 5.42 5.20
N ARG A 69 -7.04 5.39 5.29
CA ARG A 69 -7.92 6.55 5.41
C ARG A 69 -8.91 6.34 6.55
N ASP A 70 -9.49 7.45 7.02
CA ASP A 70 -10.61 7.47 7.96
C ASP A 70 -10.44 6.51 9.15
N ARG A 71 -11.35 5.54 9.28
CA ARG A 71 -11.37 4.56 10.38
C ARG A 71 -10.10 3.72 10.43
N ALA A 72 -9.58 3.29 9.28
CA ALA A 72 -8.35 2.51 9.23
C ALA A 72 -7.13 3.32 9.68
N LEU A 73 -7.06 4.60 9.28
CA LEU A 73 -5.97 5.48 9.72
C LEU A 73 -6.05 5.79 11.21
N GLN A 74 -7.25 6.04 11.74
CA GLN A 74 -7.46 6.25 13.18
C GLN A 74 -7.02 5.04 14.01
N TRP A 75 -7.36 3.82 13.55
CA TRP A 75 -6.91 2.59 14.17
C TRP A 75 -5.37 2.47 14.19
N ALA A 76 -4.71 2.71 13.05
CA ALA A 76 -3.25 2.59 12.97
C ALA A 76 -2.55 3.61 13.88
N GLN A 77 -3.05 4.84 13.95
CA GLN A 77 -2.54 5.86 14.86
C GLN A 77 -2.73 5.48 16.34
N ALA A 78 -3.81 4.80 16.69
CA ALA A 78 -4.02 4.33 18.06
C ALA A 78 -3.05 3.19 18.41
N LEU A 79 -2.87 2.22 17.51
CA LEU A 79 -1.97 1.08 17.71
C LEU A 79 -0.50 1.53 17.81
N LEU A 80 -0.05 2.46 16.94
CA LEU A 80 1.33 2.93 16.95
C LEU A 80 1.68 3.81 18.16
N LYS A 81 0.68 4.33 18.88
CA LYS A 81 0.89 5.03 20.16
C LYS A 81 1.14 4.05 21.32
N THR A 82 0.66 2.82 21.22
CA THR A 82 0.77 1.81 22.28
C THR A 82 1.96 0.88 22.07
N LEU A 83 2.35 0.62 20.82
CA LEU A 83 3.45 -0.28 20.48
C LEU A 83 4.71 0.49 20.10
N LEU A 84 5.69 0.48 21.00
CA LEU A 84 7.05 0.92 20.68
C LEU A 84 7.76 -0.23 19.96
N ASN A 85 8.24 0.01 18.73
CA ASN A 85 8.99 -0.95 17.90
C ASN A 85 8.21 -2.19 17.44
N VAL A 86 7.01 -2.00 16.89
CA VAL A 86 6.23 -3.09 16.27
C VAL A 86 6.88 -3.60 14.97
N SER A 87 6.94 -4.92 14.79
CA SER A 87 7.36 -5.51 13.51
C SER A 87 6.25 -5.37 12.46
N TYR A 88 6.58 -5.43 11.17
CA TYR A 88 5.56 -5.36 10.13
C TYR A 88 4.59 -6.55 10.19
N LEU A 89 5.06 -7.72 10.62
CA LEU A 89 4.24 -8.92 10.76
C LEU A 89 3.25 -8.80 11.92
N ASP A 90 3.68 -8.26 13.07
CA ASP A 90 2.79 -8.03 14.21
C ASP A 90 1.73 -6.97 13.84
N PHE A 91 2.15 -5.88 13.18
CA PHE A 91 1.23 -4.87 12.67
C PHE A 91 0.17 -5.47 11.72
N LEU A 92 0.58 -6.34 10.80
CA LEU A 92 -0.35 -7.02 9.89
C LEU A 92 -1.30 -7.96 10.63
N THR A 93 -0.83 -8.63 11.67
CA THR A 93 -1.65 -9.54 12.48
C THR A 93 -2.77 -8.77 13.17
N GLU A 94 -2.42 -7.66 13.83
CA GLU A 94 -3.39 -6.76 14.46
C GLU A 94 -4.36 -6.15 13.43
N PHE A 95 -3.84 -5.74 12.26
CA PHE A 95 -4.67 -5.19 11.18
C PHE A 95 -5.72 -6.19 10.72
N LYS A 96 -5.31 -7.44 10.48
CA LYS A 96 -6.20 -8.52 10.05
C LYS A 96 -7.25 -8.84 11.10
N GLY A 97 -6.88 -8.91 12.38
CA GLY A 97 -7.84 -9.14 13.46
C GLY A 97 -8.95 -8.09 13.55
N VAL A 98 -8.74 -6.88 13.03
CA VAL A 98 -9.73 -5.80 13.04
C VAL A 98 -10.48 -5.66 11.72
N PHE A 99 -9.80 -5.86 10.58
CA PHE A 99 -10.32 -5.53 9.26
C PHE A 99 -10.48 -6.72 8.30
N GLU A 100 -9.81 -7.84 8.56
CA GLU A 100 -10.02 -9.08 7.80
C GLU A 100 -11.17 -9.83 8.48
N ARG A 101 -12.29 -9.94 7.78
CA ARG A 101 -13.44 -10.67 8.30
C ARG A 101 -13.02 -12.13 8.44
N ASP A 102 -13.09 -12.69 9.64
CA ASP A 102 -13.07 -14.14 9.81
C ASP A 102 -14.08 -14.71 8.83
N GLY A 103 -13.67 -15.68 8.03
CA GLY A 103 -14.58 -16.46 7.21
C GLY A 103 -15.50 -17.24 8.14
N GLY A 104 -16.45 -16.56 8.78
CA GLY A 104 -17.56 -17.13 9.52
C GLY A 104 -18.48 -17.82 8.53
N TRP A 105 -18.01 -18.94 7.99
CA TRP A 105 -18.89 -20.02 7.62
C TRP A 105 -19.35 -20.65 8.93
N GLY A 106 -20.43 -20.09 9.46
CA GLY A 106 -21.41 -20.74 10.33
C GLY A 106 -20.87 -21.66 11.42
N GLU A 107 -20.47 -21.07 12.55
CA GLU A 107 -20.85 -21.67 13.84
C GLU A 107 -22.34 -21.42 14.03
N GLY A 108 -23.16 -22.26 13.38
CA GLY A 108 -24.59 -22.03 13.27
C GLY A 108 -25.34 -23.19 12.62
N CYS A 109 -25.02 -24.43 12.98
CA CYS A 109 -25.91 -25.59 12.86
C CYS A 109 -25.66 -26.53 14.05
N HIS A 110 -25.99 -26.06 15.24
CA HIS A 110 -26.46 -26.97 16.29
C HIS A 110 -27.93 -27.26 15.93
N MET A 111 -28.16 -28.34 15.18
CA MET A 111 -29.44 -29.05 15.12
C MET A 111 -29.19 -30.50 15.47
#